data_AF-A0AA51DX06-F1
#
_entry.id   AF-A0AA51DX06-F1
#
_cell.length_a   1.000
_cell.length_b   1.000
_cell.length_c   1.000
_cell.angle_alpha   90.00
_cell.angle_beta   90.00
_cell.angle_gamma   90.00
#
_symmetry.space_group_name_H-M   'P 1'
#
loop_
_entity.id
_entity.type
_entity.pdbx_description
1 polymer ?
#
loop_
_entity_poly.entity_id
_entity_poly.type
_entity_poly.pdbx_seq_one_letter_code
_entity_poly.pdbx_strand_id
1 'polypeptide(L)'
;MNDLIRRGTVTNINYKEGTVKIVQEDRDDAVSFDLPLLSFEYNPPDIGDMVLAVFLDNTQGFILGKPFNENNIPKRGDKNIIRKDYDTDAYIEYDKSSKTLTIKAENIVVRGNFTRDGET
;
A
#
# COMPACT_ATOMS: atom_id res chain seq x y z
N MET A 1 7.10 21.83 17.78
CA MET A 1 6.48 21.51 16.49
C MET A 1 5.45 20.44 16.78
N ASN A 2 4.19 20.61 16.39
CA ASN A 2 3.20 19.53 16.53
C ASN A 2 3.40 18.58 15.35
N ASP A 3 4.03 17.44 15.59
CA ASP A 3 4.25 16.44 14.55
C ASP A 3 2.93 15.73 14.26
N LEU A 4 2.13 16.36 13.40
CA LEU A 4 0.86 15.84 12.89
C LEU A 4 1.10 14.61 12.01
N ILE A 5 2.24 14.55 11.32
CA ILE A 5 2.62 13.46 10.42
C ILE A 5 3.82 12.74 11.00
N ARG A 6 3.74 11.43 11.14
CA ARG A 6 4.77 10.59 11.77
C ARG A 6 5.04 9.34 10.96
N ARG A 7 6.25 8.81 11.10
CA ARG A 7 6.60 7.46 10.64
C ARG A 7 6.45 6.50 11.81
N GLY A 8 6.07 5.27 11.53
CA GLY A 8 6.11 4.20 12.52
C GLY A 8 6.14 2.83 11.87
N THR A 9 6.49 1.84 12.67
CA THR A 9 6.66 0.45 12.25
C THR A 9 5.43 -0.35 12.67
N VAL A 10 4.81 -1.06 11.72
CA VAL A 10 3.59 -1.84 11.96
C VAL A 10 3.89 -2.99 12.92
N THR A 11 3.12 -3.08 14.00
CA THR A 11 3.26 -4.14 15.03
C THR A 11 2.02 -5.02 15.16
N ASN A 12 0.86 -4.52 14.75
CA ASN A 12 -0.38 -5.29 14.76
C ASN A 12 -1.31 -4.86 13.61
N ILE A 13 -2.05 -5.81 13.05
CA ILE A 13 -3.04 -5.59 12.00
C ILE A 13 -4.35 -6.24 12.43
N ASN A 14 -5.42 -5.44 12.52
CA ASN A 14 -6.77 -5.94 12.68
C ASN A 14 -7.46 -5.99 11.32
N TYR A 15 -7.38 -7.14 10.66
CA TYR A 15 -7.96 -7.35 9.33
C TYR A 15 -9.48 -7.16 9.28
N LYS A 16 -10.17 -7.42 10.40
CA LYS A 16 -11.63 -7.32 10.49
C LYS A 16 -12.11 -5.87 10.52
N GLU A 17 -11.38 -5.01 11.22
CA GLU A 17 -11.72 -3.59 11.37
C GLU A 17 -10.96 -2.68 10.39
N GLY A 18 -9.97 -3.21 9.68
CA GLY A 18 -9.15 -2.44 8.75
C GLY A 18 -8.25 -1.43 9.45
N THR A 19 -7.76 -1.77 10.64
CA THR A 19 -6.90 -0.92 11.46
C THR A 19 -5.54 -1.57 11.70
N VAL A 20 -4.55 -0.75 12.05
CA VAL A 20 -3.22 -1.21 12.46
C VAL A 20 -2.73 -0.44 13.68
N LYS A 21 -1.76 -1.03 14.39
CA LYS A 21 -0.97 -0.34 15.41
C LYS A 21 0.47 -0.19 14.92
N ILE A 22 1.06 0.96 15.24
CA ILE A 22 2.46 1.26 14.92
C ILE A 22 3.24 1.56 16.20
N VAL A 23 4.53 1.20 16.20
CA VAL A 23 5.52 1.72 17.15
C VAL A 23 6.14 2.98 16.58
N GLN A 24 6.24 4.01 17.41
CA GLN A 24 6.89 5.29 17.11
C GLN A 24 8.27 5.32 17.79
N GLU A 25 9.31 4.93 17.07
CA GLU A 25 10.69 4.85 17.59
C GLU A 25 11.23 6.20 18.06
N ASP A 26 10.73 7.31 17.49
CA ASP A 26 11.07 8.67 17.88
C ASP A 26 10.34 9.16 19.15
N ARG A 27 9.51 8.30 19.77
CA ARG A 27 8.62 8.61 20.88
C ARG A 27 8.70 7.53 21.98
N ASP A 28 9.91 7.17 22.41
CA ASP A 28 10.16 6.15 23.43
C ASP A 28 9.45 4.82 23.12
N ASP A 29 9.45 4.43 21.85
CA ASP A 29 8.78 3.23 21.33
C ASP A 29 7.27 3.16 21.65
N ALA A 30 6.60 4.32 21.76
CA ALA A 30 5.18 4.38 22.05
C ALA A 30 4.34 3.68 20.97
N VAL A 31 3.51 2.73 21.40
CA VAL A 31 2.53 2.03 20.57
C VAL A 31 1.30 2.91 20.37
N SER A 32 0.83 3.04 19.14
CA SER A 32 -0.39 3.78 18.82
C SER A 32 -1.67 3.07 19.29
N PHE A 33 -2.77 3.82 19.35
CA PHE A 33 -4.12 3.24 19.26
C PHE A 33 -4.36 2.64 17.87
N ASP A 34 -5.52 2.01 17.66
CA ASP A 34 -5.88 1.43 16.36
C ASP A 34 -6.11 2.52 15.32
N LEU A 35 -5.22 2.59 14.34
CA LEU A 35 -5.26 3.57 13.25
C LEU A 35 -5.91 2.93 12.02
N PRO A 36 -7.05 3.45 11.52
CA PRO A 36 -7.67 2.97 10.30
C PRO A 36 -6.78 3.16 9.07
N LEU A 37 -6.84 2.18 8.18
CA LEU A 37 -6.35 2.25 6.81
C LEU A 37 -7.33 3.05 5.94
N LEU A 38 -6.82 3.68 4.88
CA LEU A 38 -7.66 4.39 3.92
C LEU A 38 -8.46 3.39 3.05
N SER A 39 -9.77 3.63 2.92
CA SER A 39 -10.70 2.68 2.28
C SER A 39 -10.73 2.69 0.75
N PHE A 40 -9.88 3.49 0.10
CA PHE A 40 -9.80 3.48 -1.37
C PHE A 40 -9.25 2.14 -1.89
N GLU A 41 -8.55 1.39 -1.05
CA GLU A 41 -8.01 0.08 -1.37
C GLU A 41 -7.85 -0.78 -0.11
N TYR A 42 -8.26 -2.05 -0.17
CA TYR A 42 -7.89 -3.03 0.85
C TYR A 42 -6.56 -3.69 0.51
N ASN A 43 -5.48 -3.06 0.95
CA ASN A 43 -4.10 -3.54 0.81
C ASN A 43 -3.34 -3.21 2.10
N PRO A 44 -3.56 -4.00 3.17
CA PRO A 44 -2.91 -3.75 4.45
C PRO A 44 -1.39 -3.93 4.32
N PRO A 45 -0.59 -3.14 5.07
CA PRO A 45 0.84 -3.40 5.20
C PRO A 45 1.09 -4.72 5.96
N ASP A 46 2.34 -5.17 5.98
CA ASP A 46 2.82 -6.30 6.75
C ASP A 46 3.38 -5.85 8.12
N ILE A 47 3.45 -6.78 9.08
CA ILE A 47 4.16 -6.53 10.34
C ILE A 47 5.64 -6.25 10.04
N GLY A 48 6.18 -5.18 10.65
CA GLY A 48 7.54 -4.71 10.41
C GLY A 48 7.66 -3.67 9.29
N ASP A 49 6.60 -3.42 8.52
CA ASP A 49 6.62 -2.35 7.53
C ASP A 49 6.66 -0.97 8.17
N MET A 50 7.45 -0.08 7.58
CA MET A 50 7.39 1.35 7.88
C MET A 50 6.22 2.00 7.12
N VAL A 51 5.39 2.73 7.85
CA VAL A 51 4.25 3.47 7.32
C VAL A 51 4.25 4.92 7.77
N LEU A 52 3.56 5.78 7.01
CA LEU A 52 3.23 7.14 7.42
C LEU A 52 1.84 7.17 8.04
N ALA A 53 1.74 7.85 9.18
CA ALA A 53 0.50 8.10 9.90
C ALA A 53 0.26 9.60 10.08
N VAL A 54 -1.00 10.00 10.02
CA VAL A 54 -1.46 11.35 10.40
C VAL A 54 -2.22 11.24 11.71
N PHE A 55 -1.81 12.02 12.71
CA PHE A 55 -2.48 12.13 14.00
C PHE A 55 -3.25 13.45 14.04
N LEU A 56 -4.56 13.37 14.21
CA LEU A 56 -5.40 14.55 14.43
C LEU A 56 -5.30 15.01 15.89
N ASP A 57 -5.23 14.05 16.81
CA ASP A 57 -4.98 14.24 18.23
C ASP A 57 -4.32 12.97 18.83
N ASN A 58 -4.37 12.80 20.16
CA ASN A 58 -3.77 11.66 20.86
C ASN A 58 -4.63 10.37 20.83
N THR A 59 -5.80 10.41 20.19
CA THR A 59 -6.81 9.34 20.14
C THR A 59 -7.36 9.07 18.73
N GLN A 60 -7.08 9.96 17.77
CA GLN A 60 -7.55 9.89 16.39
C GLN A 60 -6.41 10.09 15.40
N GLY A 61 -6.44 9.31 14.33
CA GLY A 61 -5.47 9.36 13.26
C GLY A 61 -5.77 8.34 12.17
N PHE A 62 -4.94 8.32 11.14
CA PHE A 62 -5.10 7.45 9.96
C PHE A 62 -3.73 7.02 9.44
N ILE A 63 -3.65 5.82 8.87
CA ILE A 63 -2.49 5.40 8.09
C ILE A 63 -2.64 5.91 6.65
N LEU A 64 -1.63 6.62 6.16
CA LEU A 64 -1.55 7.02 4.75
C LEU A 64 -1.06 5.88 3.86
N GLY A 65 -0.15 5.05 4.37
CA GLY A 65 0.40 3.88 3.68
C GLY A 65 1.92 3.76 3.80
N LYS A 66 2.48 2.82 3.01
CA LYS A 66 3.92 2.52 2.95
C LYS A 66 4.61 3.47 1.97
N PRO A 67 5.47 4.42 2.41
CA PRO A 67 6.30 5.16 1.48
C PRO A 67 7.40 4.25 0.90
N PHE A 68 7.86 4.57 -0.31
CA PHE A 68 9.11 4.01 -0.79
C PHE A 68 10.27 4.49 0.08
N ASN A 69 11.24 3.62 0.31
CA ASN A 69 12.41 3.85 1.13
C ASN A 69 13.55 2.93 0.68
N GLU A 70 14.69 2.98 1.37
CA GLU A 70 15.89 2.19 1.03
C GLU A 70 15.64 0.67 1.01
N ASN A 71 14.72 0.18 1.84
CA ASN A 71 14.36 -1.24 1.94
C ASN A 71 13.10 -1.60 1.12
N ASN A 72 12.33 -0.61 0.68
CA ASN A 72 11.14 -0.79 -0.15
C ASN A 72 11.21 0.16 -1.34
N ILE A 73 11.92 -0.26 -2.40
CA ILE A 73 12.07 0.51 -3.64
C ILE A 73 11.03 0.05 -4.69
N PRO A 74 10.67 0.90 -5.67
CA PRO A 74 9.80 0.49 -6.76
C PRO A 74 10.42 -0.68 -7.55
N LYS A 75 9.69 -1.79 -7.72
CA LYS A 75 10.15 -2.96 -8.49
C LYS A 75 10.43 -2.64 -9.96
N ARG A 76 9.69 -1.69 -10.54
CA ARG A 76 9.82 -1.25 -11.94
C ARG A 76 9.77 0.29 -12.04
N GLY A 77 10.74 0.95 -11.42
CA GLY A 77 10.85 2.41 -11.41
C GLY A 77 11.29 2.98 -12.77
N ASP A 78 10.34 3.24 -13.66
CA ASP A 78 10.58 3.87 -14.97
C ASP A 78 9.50 4.93 -15.26
N LYS A 79 9.89 6.06 -15.87
CA LYS A 79 9.02 7.21 -16.17
C LYS A 79 7.79 6.86 -17.04
N ASN A 80 7.88 5.81 -17.85
CA ASN A 80 6.83 5.39 -18.75
C ASN A 80 5.85 4.40 -18.10
N ILE A 81 6.09 4.02 -16.84
CA ILE A 81 5.42 2.91 -16.21
C ILE A 81 4.47 3.37 -15.13
N ILE A 82 3.25 2.85 -15.20
CA ILE A 82 2.27 2.94 -14.13
C ILE A 82 2.03 1.51 -13.68
N ARG A 83 2.32 1.21 -12.42
CA ARG A 83 2.31 -0.15 -11.92
C ARG A 83 1.74 -0.22 -10.52
N LYS A 84 1.00 -1.29 -10.27
CA LYS A 84 0.56 -1.70 -8.94
C LYS A 84 0.92 -3.16 -8.74
N ASP A 85 1.76 -3.39 -7.74
CA ASP A 85 2.21 -4.71 -7.32
C ASP A 85 1.26 -5.26 -6.24
N TYR A 86 0.87 -6.52 -6.41
CA TYR A 86 0.13 -7.30 -5.40
C TYR A 86 1.05 -8.30 -4.70
N ASP A 87 2.09 -8.77 -5.38
CA ASP A 87 3.16 -9.61 -4.85
C ASP A 87 4.42 -9.47 -5.74
N THR A 88 5.44 -10.29 -5.52
CA THR A 88 6.66 -10.43 -6.33
C THR A 88 6.33 -10.76 -7.78
N ASP A 89 5.38 -11.66 -8.02
CA ASP A 89 4.99 -12.12 -9.37
C ASP A 89 3.53 -11.82 -9.76
N ALA A 90 2.85 -10.94 -9.02
CA ALA A 90 1.47 -10.52 -9.31
C ALA A 90 1.38 -8.99 -9.41
N TYR A 91 0.88 -8.47 -10.54
CA TYR A 91 0.77 -7.03 -10.78
C TYR A 91 -0.21 -6.66 -11.90
N ILE A 92 -0.61 -5.39 -11.89
CA ILE A 92 -1.15 -4.68 -13.05
C ILE A 92 -0.20 -3.57 -13.45
N GLU A 93 0.18 -3.52 -14.72
CA GLU A 93 1.16 -2.57 -15.26
C GLU A 93 0.71 -2.01 -16.60
N TYR A 94 0.80 -0.69 -16.76
CA TYR A 94 0.66 -0.02 -18.03
C TYR A 94 1.99 0.59 -18.47
N ASP A 95 2.47 0.16 -19.64
CA ASP A 95 3.65 0.71 -20.30
C ASP A 95 3.24 1.74 -21.35
N LYS A 96 3.56 3.02 -21.12
CA LYS A 96 3.21 4.12 -22.03
C LYS A 96 3.96 4.06 -23.36
N SER A 97 5.14 3.44 -23.41
CA SER A 97 5.96 3.36 -24.62
C SER A 97 5.38 2.35 -25.61
N SER A 98 5.01 1.16 -25.12
CA SER A 98 4.37 0.14 -25.95
C SER A 98 2.83 0.29 -26.01
N LYS A 99 2.26 1.15 -25.16
CA LYS A 99 0.81 1.31 -24.95
C LYS A 99 0.14 -0.01 -24.53
N THR A 100 0.80 -0.77 -23.67
CA THR A 100 0.35 -2.11 -23.28
C THR A 100 -0.06 -2.14 -21.82
N LEU A 101 -1.28 -2.63 -21.54
CA LEU A 101 -1.70 -3.02 -20.20
C LEU A 101 -1.42 -4.52 -20.01
N THR A 102 -0.63 -4.86 -18.99
CA THR A 102 -0.34 -6.23 -18.59
C THR A 102 -0.97 -6.51 -17.22
N ILE A 103 -1.78 -7.57 -17.14
CA ILE A 103 -2.25 -8.15 -15.88
C ILE A 103 -1.53 -9.48 -15.75
N LYS A 104 -0.60 -9.60 -14.78
CA LYS A 104 0.14 -10.83 -14.51
C LYS A 104 -0.21 -11.35 -13.12
N ALA A 105 -0.53 -12.63 -13.05
CA ALA A 105 -0.64 -13.42 -11.83
C ALA A 105 -0.52 -14.90 -12.24
N GLU A 106 -0.29 -15.79 -11.27
CA GLU A 106 -0.29 -17.24 -11.53
C GLU A 106 -1.66 -17.73 -12.05
N ASN A 107 -2.75 -17.22 -11.45
CA ASN A 107 -4.11 -17.55 -11.81
C ASN A 107 -4.93 -16.28 -11.96
N ILE A 108 -5.63 -16.11 -13.09
CA ILE A 108 -6.52 -14.97 -13.34
C ILE A 108 -7.94 -15.48 -13.59
N VAL A 109 -8.89 -15.02 -12.77
CA VAL A 109 -10.32 -15.32 -12.92
C VAL A 109 -11.06 -14.03 -13.28
N VAL A 110 -11.56 -13.94 -14.51
CA VAL A 110 -12.43 -12.84 -14.96
C VAL A 110 -13.86 -13.36 -15.03
N ARG A 111 -14.79 -12.68 -14.38
CA ARG A 111 -16.22 -13.04 -14.37
C ARG A 111 -17.06 -11.90 -14.92
N GLY A 112 -17.97 -12.20 -15.83
CA GLY A 112 -18.85 -11.24 -16.51
C GLY A 112 -18.76 -11.35 -18.02
N ASN A 113 -19.50 -10.49 -18.72
CA ASN A 113 -19.41 -10.38 -20.17
C ASN A 113 -18.13 -9.64 -20.54
N PHE A 114 -17.30 -10.26 -21.37
CA PHE A 114 -16.04 -9.69 -21.81
C PHE A 114 -16.02 -9.64 -23.35
N THR A 115 -15.71 -8.47 -23.88
CA THR A 115 -15.55 -8.25 -25.33
C THR A 115 -14.08 -7.97 -25.61
N ARG A 116 -13.52 -8.71 -26.57
CA ARG A 116 -12.20 -8.44 -27.14
C ARG A 116 -12.38 -7.92 -28.55
N ASP A 117 -12.07 -6.64 -28.75
CA ASP A 117 -12.02 -6.03 -30.07
C ASP A 117 -10.55 -5.92 -30.51
N GLY A 118 -10.15 -6.70 -31.51
CA GLY A 118 -8.80 -6.69 -32.09
C GLY A 118 -8.45 -7.97 -32.86
N GLU A 119 -7.71 -7.83 -33.96
CA GLU A 119 -7.21 -8.96 -34.76
C GLU A 119 -6.08 -9.69 -34.02
N THR A 120 -6.02 -11.03 -34.17
CA THR A 120 -4.97 -11.90 -33.61
C THR A 120 -3.70 -11.90 -34.44
#